data_AF-A0A9N8ZRU0-F1
#
_entry.id   AF-A0A9N8ZRU0-F1
#
_cell.length_a   1.000
_cell.length_b   1.000
_cell.length_c   1.000
_cell.angle_alpha   90.00
_cell.angle_beta   90.00
_cell.angle_gamma   90.00
#
_symmetry.space_group_name_H-M   'P 1'
#
loop_
_entity.id
_entity.type
_entity.pdbx_description
1 polymer ?
#
loop_
_entity_poly.entity_id
_entity_poly.type
_entity_poly.pdbx_seq_one_letter_code
_entity_poly.pdbx_strand_id
1 'polypeptide(L)' 'MENRLRIKTPDGKAYEVDRWCPHANTDLSSRGVVLGSKLVCTKHNWTFALDQGGKCTSADATINACLINDW' A
#
# COMPACT_ATOMS: atom_id res chain seq x y z
N MET A 1 -18.60 3.37 0.57
CA MET A 1 -17.41 3.35 1.44
C MET A 1 -16.22 3.10 0.53
N GLU A 2 -15.18 3.91 0.61
CA GLU A 2 -14.04 3.84 -0.33
C GLU A 2 -13.12 2.68 0.05
N ASN A 3 -12.92 1.75 -0.89
CA ASN A 3 -12.13 0.53 -0.73
C ASN A 3 -10.69 0.67 -1.25
N ARG A 4 -10.36 1.83 -1.81
CA ARG A 4 -9.05 2.16 -2.36
C ARG A 4 -8.49 3.36 -1.59
N LEU A 5 -7.16 3.46 -1.53
CA LEU A 5 -6.44 4.57 -0.92
C LEU A 5 -5.49 5.16 -1.96
N ARG A 6 -5.38 6.49 -1.96
CA ARG A 6 -4.31 7.19 -2.67
C ARG A 6 -3.11 7.34 -1.74
N ILE A 7 -1.93 6.85 -2.16
CA ILE A 7 -0.68 6.85 -1.39
C ILE A 7 0.45 7.60 -2.12
N LYS A 8 0.96 8.70 -1.54
CA LYS A 8 2.00 9.55 -2.15
C LYS A 8 3.33 9.15 -1.54
N THR A 9 4.28 8.82 -2.40
CA THR A 9 5.63 8.50 -1.97
C THR A 9 6.46 9.78 -1.83
N PRO A 10 7.54 9.78 -1.01
CA PRO A 10 8.38 10.96 -0.85
C PRO A 10 9.05 11.47 -2.13
N ASP A 11 9.24 10.60 -3.14
CA ASP A 11 9.76 10.95 -4.47
C ASP A 11 8.69 11.59 -5.39
N GLY A 12 7.48 11.81 -4.87
CA GLY A 12 6.39 12.49 -5.57
C GLY A 12 5.46 11.58 -6.37
N LYS A 13 5.76 10.27 -6.48
CA LYS A 13 4.88 9.33 -7.19
C LYS A 13 3.59 9.07 -6.41
N ALA A 14 2.59 8.66 -7.17
CA ALA A 14 1.22 8.52 -6.72
C ALA A 14 0.71 7.11 -6.98
N TYR A 15 0.10 6.46 -6.00
CA TYR A 15 -0.48 5.13 -6.21
C TYR A 15 -1.91 5.04 -5.67
N GLU A 16 -2.78 4.34 -6.38
CA GLU A 16 -3.98 3.76 -5.77
C GLU A 16 -3.69 2.34 -5.31
N VAL A 17 -4.12 2.01 -4.08
CA VAL A 17 -3.96 0.68 -3.48
C VAL A 17 -5.25 0.23 -2.82
N ASP A 18 -5.39 -1.06 -2.54
CA ASP A 18 -6.45 -1.56 -1.68
C ASP A 18 -6.31 -1.04 -0.26
N ARG A 19 -7.43 -0.66 0.35
CA ARG A 19 -7.48 -0.17 1.73
C ARG A 19 -7.15 -1.25 2.75
N TRP A 20 -7.41 -2.51 2.44
CA TRP A 20 -7.39 -3.58 3.42
C TRP A 20 -6.14 -4.44 3.25
N CYS A 21 -5.38 -4.59 4.33
CA CYS A 21 -4.21 -5.48 4.35
C CYS A 21 -4.67 -6.94 4.19
N PRO A 22 -4.16 -7.70 3.19
CA PRO A 22 -4.63 -9.05 2.88
C PRO A 22 -4.31 -10.08 3.97
N HIS A 23 -3.44 -9.77 4.93
CA HIS A 23 -3.13 -10.67 6.04
C HIS A 23 -4.29 -10.83 7.04
N ALA A 24 -4.89 -9.73 7.47
CA ALA A 24 -5.85 -9.75 8.59
C ALA A 24 -6.91 -8.63 8.49
N ASN A 25 -7.20 -8.18 7.27
CA ASN A 25 -8.18 -7.13 6.97
C ASN A 25 -7.96 -5.83 7.77
N THR A 26 -6.69 -5.51 8.05
CA THR A 26 -6.33 -4.27 8.76
C THR A 26 -6.54 -3.08 7.83
N ASP A 27 -7.18 -2.02 8.33
CA ASP A 27 -7.33 -0.77 7.60
C ASP A 27 -5.99 -0.04 7.42
N LEU A 28 -5.46 -0.02 6.20
CA LEU A 28 -4.22 0.65 5.85
C LEU A 28 -4.36 2.17 5.88
N SER A 29 -5.56 2.73 5.89
CA SER A 29 -5.73 4.18 6.04
C SER A 29 -5.35 4.67 7.44
N SER A 30 -5.40 3.77 8.44
CA SER A 30 -5.05 4.07 9.84
C SER A 30 -3.75 3.40 10.28
N ARG A 31 -3.35 2.31 9.61
CA ARG A 31 -2.17 1.50 9.99
C ARG A 31 -1.07 1.46 8.92
N GLY A 32 -1.27 2.10 7.77
CA GLY A 32 -0.28 2.20 6.70
C GLY A 32 0.71 3.34 6.93
N VAL A 33 2.00 3.06 6.77
CA VAL A 33 3.07 4.07 6.78
C VAL A 33 3.88 3.93 5.50
N VAL A 34 4.13 5.05 4.82
CA VAL A 34 4.93 5.09 3.60
C VAL A 34 6.42 5.24 3.95
N LEU A 35 7.25 4.33 3.45
CA LEU A 35 8.71 4.36 3.59
C LEU A 35 9.35 4.17 2.22
N GLY A 36 9.84 5.25 1.60
CA GLY A 36 10.33 5.22 0.22
C GLY A 36 9.21 4.81 -0.76
N SER A 37 9.45 3.78 -1.57
CA SER A 37 8.46 3.20 -2.48
C SER A 37 7.63 2.05 -1.86
N LYS A 38 7.55 1.97 -0.53
CA LYS A 38 6.85 0.90 0.18
C LYS A 38 5.73 1.43 1.06
N LEU A 39 4.64 0.68 1.14
CA LEU A 39 3.62 0.84 2.18
C LEU A 39 3.79 -0.26 3.23
N VAL A 40 3.89 0.12 4.50
CA VAL A 40 4.06 -0.80 5.63
C VAL A 40 2.81 -0.81 6.49
N CYS A 41 2.23 -2.00 6.68
CA CYS A 41 1.16 -2.22 7.65
C CYS A 41 1.76 -2.39 9.06
N THR A 42 1.56 -1.41 9.93
CA THR A 42 2.16 -1.36 11.28
C THR A 42 1.57 -2.35 12.28
N LYS A 43 0.49 -3.09 11.93
CA LYS A 43 -0.08 -4.12 12.82
C LYS A 43 0.83 -5.35 12.92
N HIS A 44 1.35 -5.82 11.79
CA HIS A 44 2.17 -7.04 11.71
C HIS A 44 3.40 -6.87 10.82
N ASN A 45 3.78 -5.63 10.50
CA ASN A 45 4.94 -5.23 9.69
C ASN A 45 4.98 -5.82 8.26
N TRP A 46 3.83 -6.13 7.69
CA TRP A 46 3.74 -6.51 6.28
C TRP A 46 4.08 -5.32 5.40
N THR A 47 5.02 -5.54 4.50
CA THR A 47 5.59 -4.50 3.64
C THR A 47 5.22 -4.79 2.19
N PHE A 48 4.69 -3.77 1.51
CA PHE A 48 4.21 -3.86 0.14
C PHE A 48 5.00 -2.91 -0.76
N ALA A 49 5.61 -3.43 -1.82
CA ALA A 49 6.37 -2.63 -2.79
C ALA A 49 5.42 -1.96 -3.79
N LEU A 50 5.20 -0.64 -3.65
CA LEU A 50 4.23 0.12 -4.45
C LEU A 50 4.62 0.13 -5.94
N ASP A 51 5.91 0.27 -6.21
CA ASP A 51 6.53 0.25 -7.54
C ASP A 51 6.52 -1.13 -8.22
N GLN A 52 6.14 -2.19 -7.50
CA GLN A 52 6.00 -3.55 -8.01
C GLN A 52 4.57 -4.06 -7.88
N GLY A 53 3.59 -3.18 -8.06
CA GLY A 53 2.17 -3.52 -8.04
C GLY A 53 1.61 -3.81 -6.65
N GLY A 54 2.31 -3.41 -5.59
CA GLY A 54 1.86 -3.60 -4.20
C GLY A 54 2.13 -5.01 -3.67
N LYS A 55 3.03 -5.77 -4.30
CA LYS A 55 3.39 -7.12 -3.86
C LYS A 55 4.01 -7.11 -2.46
N CYS A 56 3.59 -8.05 -1.63
CA CYS A 56 4.18 -8.25 -0.31
C CYS A 56 5.58 -8.85 -0.43
N THR A 57 6.52 -8.35 0.36
CA THR A 57 7.91 -8.86 0.33
C THR A 57 8.09 -10.20 1.03
N SER A 58 7.09 -10.67 1.79
CA SER A 58 7.19 -11.85 2.66
C SER A 58 6.11 -12.91 2.43
N ALA A 59 5.17 -12.67 1.52
CA ALA A 59 4.06 -13.57 1.23
C ALA A 59 3.56 -13.39 -0.21
N ASP A 60 2.91 -14.42 -0.76
CA ASP A 60 2.22 -14.31 -2.05
C ASP A 60 0.88 -13.57 -1.88
N ALA A 61 0.97 -12.25 -1.75
CA ALA A 61 -0.16 -11.36 -1.57
C ALA A 61 0.16 -9.98 -2.15
N THR A 62 -0.88 -9.20 -2.43
CA THR A 62 -0.72 -7.83 -2.96
C THR A 62 -1.81 -6.91 -2.42
N ILE A 63 -1.53 -5.61 -2.43
CA ILE A 63 -2.51 -4.53 -2.23
C ILE A 63 -2.90 -3.86 -3.55
N ASN A 64 -2.63 -4.51 -4.69
CA ASN A 64 -3.02 -4.08 -6.03
C ASN A 64 -2.66 -2.61 -6.32
N ALA A 65 -1.40 -2.24 -6.07
CA ALA A 65 -0.92 -0.89 -6.28
C ALA A 65 -0.87 -0.54 -7.77
N CYS A 66 -1.43 0.60 -8.13
CA CYS A 66 -1.44 1.13 -9.50
C CYS A 66 -0.89 2.55 -9.48
N LEU A 67 0.11 2.86 -10.30
CA LEU A 67 0.63 4.22 -10.46
C LEU A 67 -0.46 5.09 -11.11
N ILE A 68 -0.73 6.24 -10.51
CA ILE A 68 -1.67 7.24 -11.04
C ILE A 68 -0.90 8.53 -11.40
N ASN A 69 -1.45 9.33 -12.31
CA ASN A 69 -0.82 10.58 -12.75
C ASN A 69 -1.58 11.83 -12.28
N ASP A 70 -2.78 11.65 -11.73
CA ASP A 70 -3.72 12.65 -11.26
C ASP A 70 -3.90 12.53 -9.73
N TRP A 71 -2.96 13.13 -8.98
CA TRP A 71 -3.01 13.19 -7.51
C TRP A 71 -3.98 14.26 -7.01
#